data_AF-A0A4C1VLW7-F1
#
_entry.id   AF-A0A4C1VLW7-F1
#
_cell.length_a   1.000
_cell.length_b   1.000
_cell.length_c   1.000
_cell.angle_alpha   90.00
_cell.angle_beta   90.00
_cell.angle_gamma   90.00
#
_symmetry.space_group_name_H-M   'P 1'
#
loop_
_entity.id
_entity.type
_entity.pdbx_description
1 polymer ?
#
loop_
_entity_poly.entity_id
_entity_poly.type
_entity_poly.pdbx_seq_one_letter_code
_entity_poly.pdbx_strand_id
1 'polypeptide(L)'
;MLGQPQAVGYSGPTFIAIRSGKHSSSTANTHAQDFETLLELEEFRPLAKTDHGLVKPVVIMTVDGGPDENPRYQKVIGFAIQHFKRHDLDALFIATNAPGRSAYNRVERRMAPLSRELAGLILPHDHFGSHLDERGITIDEQLERYNFEFAGNVLAEVWSSMEIDGYNVTAKYVEADEQDVPEFPDIKWYSEHVRESQYLLQIVKCKNTECCRPRSGLFRLLDNRFLPPPAKVKQTVDDLVLDEGGQFLDLPVNLALRLSTTLKDFLQMPYDYFCSTVKLRLSSRTCKTCGLYHASVKSLNRHIEKIHKKVNTPTEGKVRPVRVAARHANELMCIIQNLEHQDVEWLDESDVDIPKSDESEQTHNTEQQSNVIDNLESWIQVSWTEDC
;
A
#
# COMPACT_ATOMS: atom_id res chain seq x y z
N MET A 1 4.78 -17.57 25.63
CA MET A 1 3.36 -17.91 25.94
C MET A 1 2.51 -17.58 24.72
N LEU A 2 1.49 -18.40 24.41
CA LEU A 2 0.49 -18.07 23.41
C LEU A 2 -0.42 -16.93 23.93
N GLY A 3 -0.68 -15.92 23.10
CA GLY A 3 -1.66 -14.88 23.39
C GLY A 3 -1.24 -13.83 24.44
N GLN A 4 0.06 -13.60 24.66
CA GLN A 4 0.48 -12.47 25.49
C GLN A 4 0.08 -11.15 24.82
N PRO A 5 -0.67 -10.26 25.48
CA PRO A 5 -1.01 -8.94 24.93
C PRO A 5 0.22 -8.11 24.53
N GLN A 6 1.35 -8.37 25.18
CA GLN A 6 2.66 -7.76 24.88
C GLN A 6 3.28 -8.25 23.56
N ALA A 7 2.81 -9.37 23.00
CA ALA A 7 3.35 -9.93 21.75
C ALA A 7 2.89 -9.17 20.50
N VAL A 8 1.86 -8.33 20.62
CA VAL A 8 1.37 -7.44 19.55
C VAL A 8 1.17 -6.06 20.15
N GLY A 9 2.18 -5.20 20.06
CA GLY A 9 2.16 -3.82 20.53
C GLY A 9 1.89 -2.81 19.41
N TYR A 10 1.58 -1.58 19.79
CA TYR A 10 1.56 -0.41 18.90
C TYR A 10 2.86 0.41 18.96
N SER A 11 3.84 -0.06 19.75
CA SER A 11 5.14 0.56 19.96
C SER A 11 6.27 -0.28 19.35
N GLY A 12 7.35 0.39 18.99
CA GLY A 12 8.54 -0.19 18.39
C GLY A 12 9.50 0.89 17.88
N PRO A 13 10.67 0.51 17.35
CA PRO A 13 11.59 1.44 16.70
C PRO A 13 10.95 2.11 15.48
N THR A 14 11.35 3.34 15.20
CA THR A 14 10.90 4.10 14.02
C THR A 14 12.11 4.44 13.16
N PHE A 15 11.98 4.21 11.86
CA PHE A 15 12.93 4.67 10.86
C PHE A 15 12.23 5.69 9.95
N ILE A 16 12.92 6.78 9.62
CA ILE A 16 12.44 7.82 8.71
C ILE A 16 13.47 8.02 7.60
N ALA A 17 13.06 7.74 6.38
CA ALA A 17 13.82 8.06 5.18
C ALA A 17 13.33 9.39 4.60
N ILE A 18 14.23 10.37 4.52
CA ILE A 18 13.93 11.73 4.08
C ILE A 18 14.44 11.89 2.67
N ARG A 19 13.58 12.32 1.76
CA ARG A 19 13.90 12.39 0.33
C ARG A 19 13.45 13.70 -0.26
N SER A 20 14.19 14.17 -1.27
CA SER A 20 13.73 15.25 -2.13
C SER A 20 12.56 14.78 -2.98
N GLY A 21 11.40 15.43 -2.88
CA GLY A 21 10.25 15.11 -3.74
C GLY A 21 10.53 15.30 -5.23
N LYS A 22 11.51 16.13 -5.59
CA LYS A 22 11.92 16.39 -6.97
C LYS A 22 12.90 15.34 -7.51
N HIS A 23 13.88 14.94 -6.70
CA HIS A 23 14.98 14.07 -7.16
C HIS A 23 14.81 12.60 -6.78
N SER A 24 14.14 12.31 -5.66
CA SER A 24 13.97 10.97 -5.10
C SER A 24 12.52 10.82 -4.61
N SER A 25 11.58 10.83 -5.55
CA SER A 25 10.15 10.79 -5.23
C SER A 25 9.73 9.45 -4.63
N SER A 26 8.61 9.46 -3.90
CA SER A 26 8.04 8.26 -3.30
C SER A 26 7.50 7.31 -4.39
N THR A 27 8.01 6.08 -4.41
CA THR A 27 7.65 5.03 -5.37
C THR A 27 7.61 3.66 -4.71
N ALA A 28 6.97 2.68 -5.36
CA ALA A 28 7.01 1.30 -4.88
C ALA A 28 8.43 0.73 -4.73
N ASN A 29 9.39 1.23 -5.53
CA ASN A 29 10.79 0.84 -5.42
C ASN A 29 11.44 1.41 -4.16
N THR A 30 11.24 2.71 -3.88
CA THR A 30 11.82 3.34 -2.68
C THR A 30 11.26 2.70 -1.41
N HIS A 31 9.96 2.35 -1.39
CA HIS A 31 9.37 1.59 -0.27
C HIS A 31 9.98 0.19 -0.12
N ALA A 32 10.28 -0.50 -1.24
CA ALA A 32 10.94 -1.79 -1.21
C ALA A 32 12.39 -1.69 -0.68
N GLN A 33 13.13 -0.65 -1.06
CA GLN A 33 14.47 -0.35 -0.54
C GLN A 33 14.44 0.04 0.93
N ASP A 34 13.43 0.80 1.37
CA ASP A 34 13.22 1.12 2.78
C ASP A 34 12.97 -0.14 3.61
N PHE A 35 12.21 -1.10 3.08
CA PHE A 35 12.05 -2.39 3.74
C PHE A 35 13.38 -3.13 3.91
N GLU A 36 14.24 -3.16 2.89
CA GLU A 36 15.58 -3.77 3.03
C GLU A 36 16.44 -3.01 4.05
N THR A 37 16.40 -1.68 4.04
CA THR A 37 17.11 -0.83 5.02
C THR A 37 16.66 -1.17 6.45
N LEU A 38 15.35 -1.31 6.69
CA LEU A 38 14.81 -1.70 7.99
C LEU A 38 15.35 -3.05 8.48
N LEU A 39 15.62 -4.00 7.57
CA LEU A 39 16.18 -5.30 7.94
C LEU A 39 17.64 -5.21 8.36
N GLU A 40 18.37 -4.17 7.94
CA GLU A 40 19.79 -3.96 8.24
C GLU A 40 20.03 -3.19 9.54
N LEU A 41 19.08 -2.35 9.95
CA LEU A 41 19.14 -1.57 11.18
C LEU A 41 19.14 -2.45 12.44
N GLU A 42 20.06 -2.17 13.36
CA GLU A 42 20.25 -2.98 14.57
C GLU A 42 19.06 -2.82 15.54
N GLU A 43 18.43 -1.66 15.57
CA GLU A 43 17.24 -1.38 16.38
C GLU A 43 16.06 -2.28 15.99
N PHE A 44 15.98 -2.65 14.71
CA PHE A 44 14.93 -3.50 14.16
C PHE A 44 15.29 -4.99 14.22
N ARG A 45 16.57 -5.34 14.44
CA ARG A 45 17.04 -6.73 14.46
C ARG A 45 16.20 -7.65 15.37
N PRO A 46 15.84 -7.29 16.63
CA PRO A 46 15.03 -8.15 17.49
C PRO A 46 13.62 -8.42 16.93
N LEU A 47 13.08 -7.48 16.16
CA LEU A 47 11.76 -7.58 15.55
C LEU A 47 11.79 -8.31 14.21
N ALA A 48 12.80 -8.05 13.37
CA ALA A 48 12.87 -8.50 12.00
C ALA A 48 13.58 -9.85 11.82
N LYS A 49 14.55 -10.20 12.68
CA LYS A 49 15.44 -11.36 12.50
C LYS A 49 15.27 -12.40 13.59
N THR A 50 15.62 -13.64 13.28
CA THR A 50 15.77 -14.74 14.23
C THR A 50 17.12 -14.64 14.94
N ASP A 51 17.33 -15.46 15.97
CA ASP A 51 18.61 -15.55 16.69
C ASP A 51 19.77 -15.95 15.76
N HIS A 52 19.47 -16.60 14.62
CA HIS A 52 20.44 -16.97 13.59
C HIS A 52 20.68 -15.86 12.54
N GLY A 53 20.09 -14.67 12.72
CA GLY A 53 20.24 -13.53 11.82
C GLY A 53 19.41 -13.60 10.53
N LEU A 54 18.57 -14.63 10.36
CA LEU A 54 17.67 -14.75 9.21
C LEU A 54 16.42 -13.90 9.42
N VAL A 55 15.88 -13.29 8.36
CA VAL A 55 14.57 -12.63 8.43
C VAL A 55 13.52 -13.62 8.91
N LYS A 56 12.67 -13.16 9.84
CA LYS A 56 11.57 -13.97 10.38
C LYS A 56 10.65 -14.42 9.25
N PRO A 57 10.17 -15.67 9.28
CA PRO A 57 9.52 -16.29 8.13
C PRO A 57 8.14 -15.72 7.81
N VAL A 58 7.53 -14.93 8.70
CA VAL A 58 6.21 -14.34 8.49
C VAL A 58 6.34 -12.83 8.67
N VAL A 59 6.01 -12.09 7.61
CA VAL A 59 6.02 -10.63 7.60
C VAL A 59 4.60 -10.14 7.34
N ILE A 60 4.14 -9.20 8.16
CA ILE A 60 2.85 -8.52 8.00
C ILE A 60 3.15 -7.02 7.99
N MET A 61 2.84 -6.37 6.87
CA MET A 61 2.96 -4.94 6.68
C MET A 61 1.59 -4.29 6.63
N THR A 62 1.44 -3.17 7.33
CA THR A 62 0.31 -2.26 7.18
C THR A 62 0.80 -0.97 6.57
N VAL A 63 0.20 -0.57 5.46
CA VAL A 63 0.59 0.60 4.65
C VAL A 63 -0.55 1.61 4.60
N ASP A 64 -0.26 2.87 4.28
CA ASP A 64 -1.29 3.92 4.29
C ASP A 64 -2.30 3.69 3.15
N GLY A 65 -1.82 3.34 1.96
CA GLY A 65 -2.63 2.84 0.84
C GLY A 65 -2.57 3.70 -0.42
N GLY A 66 -1.63 4.63 -0.50
CA GLY A 66 -1.33 5.44 -1.66
C GLY A 66 -0.91 4.64 -2.90
N PRO A 67 -0.85 5.29 -4.08
CA PRO A 67 -0.47 4.70 -5.37
C PRO A 67 0.77 3.79 -5.36
N ASP A 68 1.76 4.16 -4.57
CA ASP A 68 3.08 3.56 -4.52
C ASP A 68 3.23 2.44 -3.48
N GLU A 69 2.23 2.24 -2.63
CA GLU A 69 2.25 1.24 -1.53
C GLU A 69 1.01 0.32 -1.53
N ASN A 70 -0.04 0.67 -2.28
CA ASN A 70 -1.29 -0.08 -2.24
C ASN A 70 -1.09 -1.53 -2.72
N PRO A 71 -1.53 -2.54 -1.94
CA PRO A 71 -1.26 -3.96 -2.18
C PRO A 71 -1.81 -4.50 -3.50
N ARG A 72 -2.75 -3.80 -4.15
CA ARG A 72 -3.35 -4.26 -5.41
C ARG A 72 -2.50 -3.93 -6.64
N TYR A 73 -1.56 -2.99 -6.55
CA TYR A 73 -0.81 -2.53 -7.71
C TYR A 73 0.33 -3.46 -8.07
N GLN A 74 0.55 -3.64 -9.37
CA GLN A 74 1.49 -4.65 -9.86
C GLN A 74 2.93 -4.36 -9.42
N LYS A 75 3.37 -3.09 -9.40
CA LYS A 75 4.73 -2.77 -8.93
C LYS A 75 4.94 -3.21 -7.48
N VAL A 76 3.99 -2.89 -6.59
CA VAL A 76 4.01 -3.31 -5.18
C VAL A 76 4.01 -4.84 -5.06
N ILE A 77 3.13 -5.53 -5.80
CA ILE A 77 3.08 -7.00 -5.81
C ILE A 77 4.42 -7.60 -6.27
N GLY A 78 5.04 -7.02 -7.30
CA GLY A 78 6.31 -7.47 -7.85
C GLY A 78 7.44 -7.41 -6.81
N PHE A 79 7.63 -6.25 -6.16
CA PHE A 79 8.63 -6.11 -5.10
C PHE A 79 8.32 -6.99 -3.89
N ALA A 80 7.04 -7.13 -3.52
CA ALA A 80 6.63 -8.05 -2.46
C ALA A 80 7.01 -9.51 -2.78
N ILE A 81 6.86 -9.96 -4.03
CA ILE A 81 7.31 -11.30 -4.48
C ILE A 81 8.84 -11.41 -4.39
N GLN A 82 9.57 -10.36 -4.76
CA GLN A 82 11.03 -10.34 -4.65
C GLN A 82 11.49 -10.49 -3.21
N HIS A 83 10.92 -9.73 -2.26
CA HIS A 83 11.23 -9.89 -0.83
C HIS A 83 10.84 -11.28 -0.32
N PHE A 84 9.67 -11.79 -0.71
CA PHE A 84 9.21 -13.12 -0.34
C PHE A 84 10.22 -14.21 -0.73
N LYS A 85 10.75 -14.14 -1.96
CA LYS A 85 11.75 -15.08 -2.46
C LYS A 85 13.13 -14.85 -1.84
N ARG A 86 13.61 -13.60 -1.83
CA ARG A 86 14.95 -13.22 -1.33
C ARG A 86 15.15 -13.63 0.12
N HIS A 87 14.13 -13.44 0.96
CA HIS A 87 14.19 -13.70 2.39
C HIS A 87 13.64 -15.08 2.80
N ASP A 88 13.35 -15.94 1.82
CA ASP A 88 12.74 -17.27 2.01
C ASP A 88 11.54 -17.23 2.96
N LEU A 89 10.65 -16.25 2.77
CA LEU A 89 9.49 -16.05 3.65
C LEU A 89 8.50 -17.20 3.48
N ASP A 90 7.87 -17.61 4.57
CA ASP A 90 6.72 -18.50 4.54
C ASP A 90 5.46 -17.75 4.15
N ALA A 91 5.30 -16.52 4.64
CA ALA A 91 4.19 -15.66 4.27
C ALA A 91 4.57 -14.19 4.34
N LEU A 92 4.05 -13.43 3.37
CA LEU A 92 4.11 -11.99 3.31
C LEU A 92 2.69 -11.46 3.12
N PHE A 93 2.25 -10.60 4.04
CA PHE A 93 0.96 -9.93 3.99
C PHE A 93 1.17 -8.43 3.91
N ILE A 94 0.50 -7.75 2.97
CA ILE A 94 0.50 -6.29 2.87
C ILE A 94 -0.95 -5.83 2.91
N ALA A 95 -1.32 -5.06 3.93
CA ALA A 95 -2.69 -4.62 4.16
C ALA A 95 -2.76 -3.09 4.19
N THR A 96 -3.80 -2.53 3.59
CA THR A 96 -4.20 -1.13 3.78
C THR A 96 -5.64 -1.08 4.29
N ASN A 97 -6.04 0.02 4.91
CA ASN A 97 -7.41 0.18 5.36
C ASN A 97 -8.34 0.55 4.19
N ALA A 98 -9.58 0.04 4.26
CA ALA A 98 -10.61 0.50 3.34
C ALA A 98 -10.99 1.98 3.62
N PRO A 99 -11.43 2.75 2.60
CA PRO A 99 -11.89 4.12 2.77
C PRO A 99 -12.95 4.28 3.88
N GLY A 100 -12.93 5.43 4.56
CA GLY A 100 -13.84 5.72 5.68
C GLY A 100 -13.44 5.05 7.00
N ARG A 101 -12.27 4.42 7.07
CA ARG A 101 -11.70 3.83 8.29
C ARG A 101 -10.46 4.58 8.81
N SER A 102 -10.22 5.82 8.38
CA SER A 102 -9.03 6.63 8.76
C SER A 102 -8.84 6.74 10.28
N ALA A 103 -9.92 6.84 11.06
CA ALA A 103 -9.84 6.83 12.53
C ALA A 103 -9.14 5.58 13.12
N TYR A 104 -9.10 4.47 12.38
CA TYR A 104 -8.45 3.21 12.75
C TYR A 104 -7.12 2.98 12.00
N ASN A 105 -6.68 3.95 11.19
CA ASN A 105 -5.45 3.84 10.42
C ASN A 105 -4.24 3.86 11.35
N ARG A 106 -3.60 2.69 11.48
CA ARG A 106 -2.45 2.50 12.35
C ARG A 106 -1.24 3.28 11.85
N VAL A 107 -1.14 3.48 10.54
CA VAL A 107 -0.05 4.22 9.91
C VAL A 107 -0.18 5.70 10.24
N GLU A 108 -1.35 6.31 10.00
CA GLU A 108 -1.63 7.71 10.39
C GLU A 108 -1.36 7.97 11.88
N ARG A 109 -1.82 7.07 12.76
CA ARG A 109 -1.57 7.18 14.21
C ARG A 109 -0.08 7.13 14.56
N ARG A 110 0.71 6.35 13.82
CA ARG A 110 2.16 6.27 14.02
C ARG A 110 2.88 7.51 13.49
N MET A 111 2.35 8.15 12.46
CA MET A 111 2.90 9.38 11.88
C MET A 111 2.55 10.63 12.70
N ALA A 112 1.45 10.62 13.46
CA ALA A 112 0.96 11.80 14.17
C ALA A 112 2.00 12.52 15.07
N PRO A 113 2.89 11.83 15.82
CA PRO A 113 3.92 12.51 16.61
C PRO A 113 4.95 13.29 15.77
N LEU A 114 5.18 12.87 14.52
CA LEU A 114 6.22 13.43 13.65
C LEU A 114 5.90 14.85 13.20
N SER A 115 4.61 15.17 13.04
CA SER A 115 4.16 16.48 12.57
C SER A 115 4.41 17.60 13.58
N ARG A 116 4.45 17.28 14.89
CA ARG A 116 4.63 18.28 15.95
C ARG A 116 5.98 18.97 15.87
N GLU A 117 7.05 18.21 15.63
CA GLU A 117 8.42 18.75 15.58
C GLU A 117 8.68 19.58 14.31
N LEU A 118 7.82 19.45 13.29
CA LEU A 118 7.88 20.28 12.09
C LEU A 118 7.19 21.64 12.25
N ALA A 119 6.40 21.83 13.32
CA ALA A 119 5.63 23.05 13.50
C ALA A 119 6.56 24.25 13.75
N GLY A 120 6.57 25.21 12.82
CA GLY A 120 7.43 26.39 12.89
C GLY A 120 8.87 26.16 12.42
N LEU A 121 9.20 24.98 11.90
CA LEU A 121 10.50 24.72 11.31
C LEU A 121 10.61 25.43 9.95
N ILE A 122 11.66 26.24 9.79
CA ILE A 122 11.97 26.94 8.55
C ILE A 122 13.35 26.46 8.09
N LEU A 123 13.39 25.87 6.89
CA LEU A 123 14.64 25.39 6.28
C LEU A 123 15.05 26.36 5.17
N PRO A 124 16.31 26.83 5.14
CA PRO A 124 16.81 27.63 4.04
C PRO A 124 16.85 26.79 2.76
N HIS A 125 16.26 27.28 1.68
CA HIS A 125 16.26 26.61 0.38
C HIS A 125 17.60 26.79 -0.37
N ASP A 126 18.46 27.70 0.09
CA ASP A 126 19.64 28.21 -0.59
C ASP A 126 20.87 28.23 0.34
N HIS A 127 21.00 27.26 1.24
CA HIS A 127 22.08 27.21 2.23
C HIS A 127 23.49 27.42 1.63
N PHE A 128 23.74 26.86 0.43
CA PHE A 128 24.99 26.99 -0.31
C PHE A 128 24.96 28.06 -1.42
N GLY A 129 23.91 28.88 -1.45
CA GLY A 129 23.63 29.86 -2.50
C GLY A 129 22.37 29.52 -3.31
N SER A 130 21.84 30.52 -4.02
CA SER A 130 20.65 30.35 -4.85
C SER A 130 20.96 29.46 -6.06
N HIS A 131 20.19 28.39 -6.19
CA HIS A 131 20.13 27.53 -7.37
C HIS A 131 19.00 27.94 -8.33
N LEU A 132 18.28 29.03 -8.01
CA LEU A 132 17.10 29.52 -8.72
C LEU A 132 17.40 30.87 -9.40
N ASP A 133 16.75 31.12 -10.53
CA ASP A 133 16.68 32.45 -11.16
C ASP A 133 15.62 33.36 -10.50
N GLU A 134 15.48 34.59 -11.02
CA GLU A 134 14.49 35.57 -10.54
C GLU A 134 13.02 35.11 -10.72
N ARG A 135 12.77 34.02 -11.46
CA ARG A 135 11.44 33.44 -11.70
C ARG A 135 11.22 32.17 -10.87
N GLY A 136 12.19 31.76 -10.06
CA GLY A 136 12.14 30.52 -9.28
C GLY A 136 12.43 29.27 -10.10
N ILE A 137 13.07 29.38 -11.27
CA ILE A 137 13.45 28.24 -12.10
C ILE A 137 14.86 27.78 -11.73
N THR A 138 15.05 26.48 -11.57
CA THR A 138 16.37 25.88 -11.31
C THR A 138 17.34 26.16 -12.46
N ILE A 139 18.44 26.86 -12.15
CA ILE A 139 19.55 27.14 -13.08
C ILE A 139 20.80 26.31 -12.78
N ASP A 140 20.88 25.73 -11.57
CA ASP A 140 21.97 24.84 -11.16
C ASP A 140 21.40 23.61 -10.43
N GLU A 141 21.21 22.52 -11.17
CA GLU A 141 20.66 21.26 -10.63
C GLU A 141 21.59 20.61 -9.60
N GLN A 142 22.91 20.83 -9.71
CA GLN A 142 23.85 20.23 -8.78
C GLN A 142 23.81 20.97 -7.43
N LEU A 143 23.78 22.31 -7.47
CA LEU A 143 23.61 23.13 -6.28
C LEU A 143 22.23 22.90 -5.63
N GLU A 144 21.18 22.72 -6.42
CA GLU A 144 19.86 22.32 -5.94
C GLU A 144 19.96 21.04 -5.10
N ARG A 145 20.58 19.98 -5.60
CA ARG A 145 20.75 18.71 -4.86
C ARG A 145 21.48 18.89 -3.54
N TYR A 146 22.56 19.68 -3.50
CA TYR A 146 23.27 19.96 -2.24
C TYR A 146 22.42 20.72 -1.24
N ASN A 147 21.62 21.69 -1.69
CA ASN A 147 20.70 22.42 -0.82
C ASN A 147 19.59 21.50 -0.27
N PHE A 148 19.03 20.61 -1.10
CA PHE A 148 18.03 19.61 -0.66
C PHE A 148 18.62 18.58 0.32
N GLU A 149 19.85 18.10 0.07
CA GLU A 149 20.56 17.22 0.99
C GLU A 149 20.79 17.89 2.34
N PHE A 150 21.23 19.14 2.36
CA PHE A 150 21.39 19.89 3.60
C PHE A 150 20.08 20.00 4.38
N ALA A 151 19.00 20.43 3.72
CA ALA A 151 17.67 20.52 4.34
C ALA A 151 17.19 19.14 4.87
N GLY A 152 17.43 18.08 4.10
CA GLY A 152 17.11 16.71 4.49
C GLY A 152 17.90 16.22 5.71
N ASN A 153 19.18 16.57 5.80
CA ASN A 153 20.02 16.25 6.95
C ASN A 153 19.59 17.03 8.21
N VAL A 154 19.21 18.30 8.09
CA VAL A 154 18.65 19.07 9.21
C VAL A 154 17.36 18.41 9.72
N LEU A 155 16.48 17.95 8.83
CA LEU A 155 15.29 17.20 9.22
C LEU A 155 15.64 15.85 9.89
N ALA A 156 16.68 15.18 9.40
CA ALA A 156 17.17 13.93 9.99
C ALA A 156 17.63 14.15 11.43
N GLU A 157 18.34 15.25 11.71
CA GLU A 157 18.76 15.61 13.06
C GLU A 157 17.57 15.88 13.98
N VAL A 158 16.59 16.67 13.53
CA VAL A 158 15.38 16.98 14.29
C VAL A 158 14.66 15.69 14.69
N TRP A 159 14.37 14.82 13.72
CA TRP A 159 13.65 13.58 14.01
C TRP A 159 14.49 12.55 14.76
N SER A 160 15.81 12.47 14.53
CA SER A 160 16.67 11.54 15.28
C SER A 160 16.83 11.92 16.75
N SER A 161 16.49 13.16 17.12
CA SER A 161 16.43 13.59 18.52
C SER A 161 15.17 13.12 19.26
N MET A 162 14.18 12.57 18.53
CA MET A 162 12.91 12.12 19.11
C MET A 162 13.01 10.72 19.73
N GLU A 163 12.17 10.52 20.73
CA GLU A 163 11.83 9.21 21.28
C GLU A 163 10.31 8.99 21.14
N ILE A 164 9.90 7.87 20.55
CA ILE A 164 8.51 7.49 20.38
C ILE A 164 8.27 6.17 21.10
N ASP A 165 7.37 6.18 22.09
CA ASP A 165 7.02 5.02 22.93
C ASP A 165 8.20 4.34 23.63
N GLY A 166 9.24 5.10 24.01
CA GLY A 166 10.45 4.53 24.63
C GLY A 166 11.49 4.02 23.63
N TYR A 167 11.32 4.30 22.33
CA TYR A 167 12.28 3.93 21.28
C TYR A 167 12.82 5.17 20.59
N ASN A 168 14.14 5.24 20.45
CA ASN A 168 14.78 6.28 19.65
C ASN A 168 14.33 6.18 18.19
N VAL A 169 14.18 7.33 17.56
CA VAL A 169 13.91 7.43 16.13
C VAL A 169 15.24 7.46 15.39
N THR A 170 15.35 6.66 14.33
CA THR A 170 16.48 6.71 13.40
C THR A 170 16.02 7.43 12.13
N ALA A 171 16.58 8.59 11.81
CA ALA A 171 16.24 9.30 10.58
C ALA A 171 17.50 9.57 9.74
N LYS A 172 17.37 9.51 8.40
CA LYS A 172 18.45 9.86 7.48
C LYS A 172 17.92 10.48 6.19
N TYR A 173 18.71 11.37 5.60
CA TYR A 173 18.53 11.72 4.21
C TYR A 173 18.90 10.54 3.31
N VAL A 174 18.11 10.32 2.26
CA VAL A 174 18.30 9.25 1.27
C VAL A 174 18.34 9.88 -0.10
N GLU A 175 19.43 9.62 -0.83
CA GLU A 175 19.60 10.07 -2.20
C GLU A 175 18.68 9.31 -3.17
N ALA A 176 18.69 9.73 -4.44
CA ALA A 176 17.99 9.02 -5.49
C ALA A 176 18.79 7.79 -5.91
N ASP A 177 18.21 6.61 -5.72
CA ASP A 177 18.75 5.36 -6.25
C ASP A 177 18.15 5.04 -7.62
N GLU A 178 18.80 4.11 -8.34
CA GLU A 178 18.26 3.57 -9.59
C GLU A 178 16.88 2.95 -9.37
N GLN A 179 15.97 3.23 -10.31
CA GLN A 179 14.64 2.61 -10.30
C GLN A 179 14.75 1.16 -10.77
N ASP A 180 14.53 0.23 -9.85
CA ASP A 180 14.40 -1.17 -10.22
C ASP A 180 13.02 -1.47 -10.80
N VAL A 181 12.98 -2.43 -11.71
CA VAL A 181 11.74 -3.01 -12.23
C VAL A 181 11.60 -4.40 -11.61
N PRO A 182 10.50 -4.68 -10.88
CA PRO A 182 10.37 -5.97 -10.22
C PRO A 182 10.16 -7.09 -11.24
N GLU A 183 10.89 -8.19 -11.06
CA GLU A 183 10.74 -9.38 -11.88
C GLU A 183 9.52 -10.21 -11.46
N PHE A 184 8.65 -10.50 -12.43
CA PHE A 184 7.49 -11.34 -12.18
C PHE A 184 7.80 -12.83 -12.42
N PRO A 185 7.36 -13.72 -11.52
CA PRO A 185 7.40 -15.16 -11.76
C PRO A 185 6.44 -15.54 -12.90
N ASP A 186 6.56 -16.78 -13.35
CA ASP A 186 5.56 -17.35 -14.24
C ASP A 186 4.17 -17.38 -13.58
N ILE A 187 3.15 -17.34 -14.42
CA ILE A 187 1.75 -17.24 -13.98
C ILE A 187 1.26 -18.44 -13.18
N LYS A 188 1.88 -19.62 -13.33
CA LYS A 188 1.54 -20.81 -12.55
C LYS A 188 2.03 -20.64 -11.13
N TRP A 189 3.30 -20.26 -10.95
CA TRP A 189 3.82 -19.92 -9.62
C TRP A 189 2.98 -18.81 -8.98
N TYR A 190 2.68 -17.73 -9.73
CA TYR A 190 1.88 -16.61 -9.25
C TYR A 190 0.50 -17.08 -8.75
N SER A 191 -0.22 -17.88 -9.54
CA SER A 191 -1.56 -18.37 -9.19
C SER A 191 -1.55 -19.33 -7.99
N GLU A 192 -0.44 -20.03 -7.75
CA GLU A 192 -0.29 -20.93 -6.61
C GLU A 192 0.05 -20.19 -5.30
N HIS A 193 0.82 -19.09 -5.38
CA HIS A 193 1.41 -18.43 -4.21
C HIS A 193 0.77 -17.10 -3.84
N VAL A 194 0.08 -16.43 -4.77
CA VAL A 194 -0.44 -15.07 -4.59
C VAL A 194 -1.96 -15.06 -4.51
N ARG A 195 -2.51 -14.33 -3.54
CA ARG A 195 -3.91 -13.92 -3.51
C ARG A 195 -3.98 -12.40 -3.46
N GLU A 196 -4.55 -11.85 -4.51
CA GLU A 196 -4.82 -10.43 -4.65
C GLU A 196 -6.22 -10.11 -4.12
N SER A 197 -6.34 -8.99 -3.44
CA SER A 197 -7.62 -8.36 -3.12
C SER A 197 -7.47 -6.84 -3.16
N GLN A 198 -8.55 -6.09 -3.01
CA GLN A 198 -8.54 -4.64 -3.07
C GLN A 198 -7.67 -4.02 -1.97
N TYR A 199 -7.65 -4.61 -0.77
CA TYR A 199 -7.01 -4.03 0.42
C TYR A 199 -5.99 -4.94 1.10
N LEU A 200 -5.81 -6.17 0.61
CA LEU A 200 -4.85 -7.13 1.14
C LEU A 200 -4.15 -7.90 0.01
N LEU A 201 -2.83 -7.95 0.08
CA LEU A 201 -2.01 -8.89 -0.67
C LEU A 201 -1.57 -10.02 0.26
N GLN A 202 -1.69 -11.25 -0.21
CA GLN A 202 -1.15 -12.43 0.48
C GLN A 202 -0.22 -13.19 -0.46
N ILE A 203 1.03 -13.38 -0.04
CA ILE A 203 1.99 -14.24 -0.74
C ILE A 203 2.43 -15.31 0.26
N VAL A 204 2.19 -16.58 -0.05
CA VAL A 204 2.44 -17.68 0.90
C VAL A 204 3.09 -18.87 0.21
N LYS A 205 3.90 -19.63 0.95
CA LYS A 205 4.46 -20.90 0.48
C LYS A 205 3.34 -21.91 0.21
N CYS A 206 3.39 -22.57 -0.96
CA CYS A 206 2.40 -23.55 -1.37
C CYS A 206 2.54 -24.90 -0.63
N LYS A 207 1.61 -25.85 -0.90
CA LYS A 207 1.66 -27.22 -0.35
C LYS A 207 2.68 -28.12 -1.04
N ASN A 208 3.16 -27.76 -2.23
CA ASN A 208 4.11 -28.58 -2.98
C ASN A 208 5.51 -28.51 -2.33
N THR A 209 5.97 -29.63 -1.78
CA THR A 209 7.27 -29.74 -1.08
C THR A 209 8.48 -29.67 -2.01
N GLU A 210 8.30 -29.90 -3.31
CA GLU A 210 9.33 -29.66 -4.32
C GLU A 210 9.50 -28.16 -4.60
N CYS A 211 8.44 -27.38 -4.43
CA CYS A 211 8.45 -25.94 -4.64
C CYS A 211 8.83 -25.17 -3.36
N CYS A 212 8.23 -25.53 -2.22
CA CYS A 212 8.29 -24.75 -0.99
C CYS A 212 8.62 -25.62 0.22
N ARG A 213 9.49 -25.08 1.10
CA ARG A 213 9.80 -25.68 2.41
C ARG A 213 9.55 -24.64 3.51
N PRO A 214 8.45 -24.76 4.27
CA PRO A 214 8.14 -23.85 5.37
C PRO A 214 9.19 -23.83 6.47
N ARG A 215 9.49 -22.65 7.01
CA ARG A 215 10.36 -22.40 8.17
C ARG A 215 9.58 -22.13 9.47
N SER A 216 8.26 -22.05 9.41
CA SER A 216 7.37 -21.68 10.51
C SER A 216 6.22 -22.68 10.71
N GLY A 217 5.60 -22.62 11.88
CA GLY A 217 4.38 -23.36 12.20
C GLY A 217 3.08 -22.74 11.65
N LEU A 218 3.14 -21.64 10.89
CA LEU A 218 1.98 -20.87 10.43
C LEU A 218 0.93 -21.77 9.74
N PHE A 219 1.38 -22.71 8.93
CA PHE A 219 0.51 -23.58 8.14
C PHE A 219 -0.20 -24.68 8.95
N ARG A 220 0.10 -24.80 10.25
CA ARG A 220 -0.74 -25.58 11.18
C ARG A 220 -2.07 -24.87 11.46
N LEU A 221 -2.09 -23.53 11.35
CA LEU A 221 -3.28 -22.69 11.47
C LEU A 221 -3.90 -22.42 10.10
N LEU A 222 -3.07 -22.08 9.11
CA LEU A 222 -3.49 -21.83 7.73
C LEU A 222 -3.36 -23.10 6.88
N ASP A 223 -4.23 -24.07 7.13
CA ASP A 223 -4.25 -25.33 6.37
C ASP A 223 -4.42 -25.08 4.86
N ASN A 224 -5.30 -24.14 4.49
CA ASN A 224 -5.48 -23.72 3.09
C ASN A 224 -4.46 -22.67 2.61
N ARG A 225 -3.36 -22.50 3.36
CA ARG A 225 -2.24 -21.57 3.15
C ARG A 225 -2.58 -20.07 3.28
N PHE A 226 -3.72 -19.65 2.76
CA PHE A 226 -4.16 -18.25 2.77
C PHE A 226 -5.12 -17.96 3.93
N LEU A 227 -5.18 -16.69 4.33
CA LEU A 227 -6.21 -16.18 5.23
C LEU A 227 -7.57 -16.29 4.54
N PRO A 228 -8.61 -16.80 5.23
CA PRO A 228 -9.96 -16.85 4.69
C PRO A 228 -10.52 -15.43 4.55
N PRO A 229 -11.43 -15.20 3.59
CA PRO A 229 -12.21 -13.97 3.53
C PRO A 229 -12.83 -13.64 4.89
N PRO A 230 -12.84 -12.35 5.32
CA PRO A 230 -13.55 -11.93 6.52
C PRO A 230 -15.03 -12.33 6.41
N ALA A 231 -15.55 -13.02 7.42
CA ALA A 231 -16.93 -13.48 7.44
C ALA A 231 -17.76 -12.61 8.39
N LYS A 232 -18.85 -12.03 7.88
CA LYS A 232 -19.85 -11.32 8.68
C LYS A 232 -21.04 -12.24 8.91
N VAL A 233 -21.33 -12.54 10.16
CA VAL A 233 -22.29 -13.58 10.54
C VAL A 233 -23.40 -13.06 11.44
N LYS A 234 -24.58 -13.65 11.32
CA LYS A 234 -25.71 -13.43 12.21
C LYS A 234 -26.21 -14.78 12.71
N GLN A 235 -26.35 -14.90 14.02
CA GLN A 235 -26.99 -16.07 14.61
C GLN A 235 -28.50 -15.97 14.39
N THR A 236 -29.08 -17.00 13.80
CA THR A 236 -30.52 -17.21 13.68
C THR A 236 -30.95 -18.26 14.70
N VAL A 237 -32.26 -18.55 14.76
CA VAL A 237 -32.79 -19.59 15.65
C VAL A 237 -32.24 -20.97 15.28
N ASP A 238 -31.98 -21.19 13.99
CA ASP A 238 -31.66 -22.51 13.45
C ASP A 238 -30.19 -22.66 13.00
N ASP A 239 -29.49 -21.55 12.73
CA ASP A 239 -28.14 -21.59 12.13
C ASP A 239 -27.32 -20.29 12.33
N LEU A 240 -26.02 -20.34 12.04
CA LEU A 240 -25.14 -19.19 11.88
C LEU A 240 -24.95 -18.90 10.39
N VAL A 241 -25.57 -17.81 9.90
CA VAL A 241 -25.58 -17.48 8.47
C VAL A 241 -24.70 -16.27 8.16
N LEU A 242 -24.14 -16.24 6.95
CA LEU A 242 -23.52 -15.03 6.42
C LEU A 242 -24.59 -13.95 6.21
N ASP A 243 -24.35 -12.76 6.76
CA ASP A 243 -25.32 -11.67 6.73
C ASP A 243 -24.62 -10.31 6.71
N GLU A 244 -25.03 -9.44 5.77
CA GLU A 244 -24.51 -8.08 5.62
C GLU A 244 -24.77 -7.18 6.83
N GLY A 245 -25.78 -7.47 7.64
CA GLY A 245 -26.09 -6.81 8.91
C GLY A 245 -25.50 -7.52 10.13
N GLY A 246 -24.75 -8.61 9.95
CA GLY A 246 -24.13 -9.39 11.02
C GLY A 246 -22.93 -8.71 11.71
N GLN A 247 -22.11 -9.51 12.38
CA GLN A 247 -20.84 -9.08 12.98
C GLN A 247 -19.67 -9.83 12.36
N PHE A 248 -18.54 -9.15 12.18
CA PHE A 248 -17.33 -9.82 11.72
C PHE A 248 -16.85 -10.80 12.78
N LEU A 249 -16.57 -12.03 12.34
CA LEU A 249 -15.85 -13.00 13.16
C LEU A 249 -14.42 -12.53 13.38
N ASP A 250 -13.90 -12.75 14.58
CA ASP A 250 -12.46 -12.68 14.78
C ASP A 250 -11.75 -13.76 13.94
N LEU A 251 -10.46 -13.56 13.67
CA LEU A 251 -9.71 -14.47 12.80
C LEU A 251 -9.66 -15.92 13.33
N PRO A 252 -9.39 -16.19 14.63
CA PRO A 252 -9.41 -17.54 15.17
C PRO A 252 -10.76 -18.26 14.96
N VAL A 253 -11.88 -17.59 15.22
CA VAL A 253 -13.22 -18.16 15.04
C VAL A 253 -13.52 -18.36 13.56
N ASN A 254 -13.14 -17.42 12.69
CA ASN A 254 -13.30 -17.57 11.24
C ASN A 254 -12.51 -18.79 10.69
N LEU A 255 -11.28 -18.98 11.18
CA LEU A 255 -10.44 -20.13 10.83
C LEU A 255 -11.01 -21.46 11.35
N ALA A 256 -11.65 -21.45 12.53
CA ALA A 256 -12.22 -22.64 13.15
C ALA A 256 -13.55 -23.06 12.51
N LEU A 257 -14.46 -22.10 12.28
CA LEU A 257 -15.79 -22.38 11.73
C LEU A 257 -15.74 -22.78 10.26
N ARG A 258 -14.76 -22.28 9.50
CA ARG A 258 -14.57 -22.59 8.07
C ARG A 258 -15.89 -22.51 7.30
N LEU A 259 -16.69 -21.46 7.54
CA LEU A 259 -18.05 -21.34 7.01
C LEU A 259 -18.04 -21.52 5.49
N SER A 260 -18.51 -22.67 5.05
CA SER A 260 -18.63 -23.03 3.65
C SER A 260 -20.06 -22.74 3.24
N THR A 261 -20.30 -21.53 2.76
CA THR A 261 -21.60 -21.15 2.21
C THR A 261 -21.49 -21.04 0.70
N THR A 262 -22.34 -21.80 0.00
CA THR A 262 -22.53 -21.65 -1.43
C THR A 262 -23.20 -20.29 -1.68
N LEU A 263 -22.40 -19.33 -2.13
CA LEU A 263 -22.93 -18.05 -2.60
C LEU A 263 -23.43 -18.28 -4.03
N LYS A 264 -24.68 -17.88 -4.32
CA LYS A 264 -25.38 -18.18 -5.59
C LYS A 264 -24.55 -17.90 -6.85
N ASP A 265 -23.61 -16.94 -6.80
CA ASP A 265 -22.83 -16.48 -7.96
C ASP A 265 -21.33 -16.77 -7.87
N PHE A 266 -20.87 -17.46 -6.82
CA PHE A 266 -19.45 -17.66 -6.56
C PHE A 266 -19.13 -19.10 -6.14
N LEU A 267 -18.13 -19.69 -6.82
CA LEU A 267 -17.55 -20.99 -6.44
C LEU A 267 -16.86 -20.94 -5.08
N GLN A 268 -16.31 -19.78 -4.71
CA GLN A 268 -15.71 -19.48 -3.42
C GLN A 268 -16.01 -18.01 -3.07
N MET A 269 -16.21 -17.71 -1.79
CA MET A 269 -16.38 -16.33 -1.32
C MET A 269 -15.15 -15.48 -1.71
N PRO A 270 -15.33 -14.39 -2.48
CA PRO A 270 -14.27 -13.42 -2.71
C PRO A 270 -13.76 -12.82 -1.39
N TYR A 271 -12.48 -12.48 -1.30
CA TYR A 271 -11.92 -11.92 -0.06
C TYR A 271 -12.63 -10.64 0.37
N ASP A 272 -12.97 -9.78 -0.60
CA ASP A 272 -13.63 -8.49 -0.36
C ASP A 272 -15.16 -8.56 -0.41
N TYR A 273 -15.76 -9.73 -0.15
CA TYR A 273 -17.21 -9.91 -0.31
C TYR A 273 -18.05 -8.89 0.49
N PHE A 274 -17.61 -8.58 1.72
CA PHE A 274 -18.28 -7.61 2.60
C PHE A 274 -17.72 -6.18 2.49
N CYS A 275 -16.89 -5.89 1.47
CA CYS A 275 -16.38 -4.55 1.20
C CYS A 275 -17.34 -3.80 0.26
N SER A 276 -18.04 -2.79 0.79
CA SER A 276 -19.04 -2.02 0.03
C SER A 276 -18.45 -1.36 -1.23
N THR A 277 -17.21 -0.88 -1.17
CA THR A 277 -16.51 -0.18 -2.25
C THR A 277 -16.28 -1.03 -3.50
N VAL A 278 -16.23 -2.35 -3.39
CA VAL A 278 -15.96 -3.25 -4.52
C VAL A 278 -17.08 -4.24 -4.80
N LYS A 279 -18.20 -4.14 -4.08
CA LYS A 279 -19.33 -5.09 -4.14
C LYS A 279 -19.87 -5.29 -5.57
N LEU A 280 -19.99 -4.22 -6.34
CA LEU A 280 -20.45 -4.25 -7.74
C LEU A 280 -19.43 -4.90 -8.70
N ARG A 281 -18.17 -5.03 -8.29
CA ARG A 281 -17.05 -5.54 -9.11
C ARG A 281 -16.64 -6.96 -8.76
N LEU A 282 -17.20 -7.55 -7.69
CA LEU A 282 -16.83 -8.90 -7.25
C LEU A 282 -17.03 -9.93 -8.35
N SER A 283 -18.18 -9.90 -9.03
CA SER A 283 -18.50 -10.86 -10.09
C SER A 283 -17.58 -10.73 -11.30
N SER A 284 -17.25 -9.50 -11.72
CA SER A 284 -16.38 -9.22 -12.88
C SER A 284 -14.90 -9.44 -12.58
N ARG A 285 -14.50 -9.48 -11.30
CA ARG A 285 -13.12 -9.75 -10.85
C ARG A 285 -12.92 -11.18 -10.33
N THR A 286 -13.90 -12.07 -10.46
CA THR A 286 -13.79 -13.48 -10.03
C THR A 286 -13.80 -14.44 -11.22
N CYS A 287 -12.84 -15.36 -11.26
CA CYS A 287 -12.76 -16.38 -12.29
C CYS A 287 -13.91 -17.37 -12.18
N LYS A 288 -14.73 -17.45 -13.23
CA LYS A 288 -15.89 -18.36 -13.28
C LYS A 288 -15.51 -19.84 -13.43
N THR A 289 -14.26 -20.14 -13.78
CA THR A 289 -13.77 -21.52 -13.93
C THR A 289 -13.25 -22.09 -12.61
N CYS A 290 -12.48 -21.31 -11.83
CA CYS A 290 -11.82 -21.80 -10.61
C CYS A 290 -12.25 -21.08 -9.32
N GLY A 291 -13.02 -20.00 -9.40
CA GLY A 291 -13.47 -19.22 -8.25
C GLY A 291 -12.44 -18.23 -7.69
N LEU A 292 -11.25 -18.15 -8.28
CA LEU A 292 -10.20 -17.25 -7.81
C LEU A 292 -10.61 -15.78 -8.01
N TYR A 293 -10.55 -15.01 -6.94
CA TYR A 293 -10.77 -13.57 -6.94
C TYR A 293 -9.47 -12.81 -7.22
N HIS A 294 -9.57 -11.72 -7.97
CA HIS A 294 -8.45 -10.84 -8.31
C HIS A 294 -8.76 -9.39 -7.94
N ALA A 295 -7.73 -8.60 -7.67
CA ALA A 295 -7.91 -7.17 -7.39
C ALA A 295 -8.24 -6.34 -8.64
N SER A 296 -8.01 -6.87 -9.85
CA SER A 296 -8.33 -6.20 -11.11
C SER A 296 -8.82 -7.17 -12.20
N VAL A 297 -9.58 -6.63 -13.15
CA VAL A 297 -10.05 -7.37 -14.33
C VAL A 297 -8.87 -7.76 -15.24
N LYS A 298 -7.83 -6.92 -15.30
CA LYS A 298 -6.58 -7.18 -16.02
C LYS A 298 -5.86 -8.41 -15.49
N SER A 299 -5.71 -8.53 -14.16
CA SER A 299 -5.11 -9.72 -13.56
C SER A 299 -5.97 -10.97 -13.79
N LEU A 300 -7.29 -10.85 -13.69
CA LEU A 300 -8.23 -11.93 -13.99
C LEU A 300 -8.08 -12.42 -15.44
N ASN A 301 -8.07 -11.52 -16.42
CA ASN A 301 -7.97 -11.88 -17.83
C ASN A 301 -6.64 -12.59 -18.13
N ARG A 302 -5.53 -12.08 -17.58
CA ARG A 302 -4.22 -12.74 -17.66
C ARG A 302 -4.25 -14.15 -17.05
N HIS A 303 -4.92 -14.32 -15.91
CA HIS A 303 -5.10 -15.64 -15.29
C HIS A 303 -5.90 -16.59 -16.19
N ILE A 304 -7.06 -16.15 -16.71
CA ILE A 304 -7.91 -16.97 -17.57
C ILE A 304 -7.17 -17.40 -18.85
N GLU A 305 -6.48 -16.47 -19.50
CA GLU A 305 -5.73 -16.72 -20.72
C GLU A 305 -4.64 -17.76 -20.50
N LYS A 306 -3.82 -17.59 -19.45
CA LYS A 306 -2.63 -18.42 -19.26
C LYS A 306 -2.88 -19.73 -18.50
N ILE A 307 -3.79 -19.74 -17.53
CA ILE A 307 -4.06 -20.93 -16.69
C ILE A 307 -5.15 -21.80 -17.31
N HIS A 308 -6.24 -21.19 -17.76
CA HIS A 308 -7.35 -21.94 -18.34
C HIS A 308 -7.24 -22.12 -19.85
N LYS A 309 -6.25 -21.47 -20.51
CA LYS A 309 -6.04 -21.51 -21.96
C LYS A 309 -7.31 -21.13 -22.73
N LYS A 310 -8.18 -20.34 -22.12
CA LYS A 310 -9.38 -19.79 -22.72
C LYS A 310 -9.04 -18.38 -23.19
N VAL A 311 -9.22 -18.12 -24.47
CA VAL A 311 -9.24 -16.75 -24.97
C VAL A 311 -10.56 -16.16 -24.48
N ASN A 312 -10.52 -15.34 -23.44
CA ASN A 312 -11.64 -14.42 -23.22
C ASN A 312 -11.67 -13.49 -24.44
N THR A 313 -12.77 -13.48 -25.18
CA THR A 313 -13.11 -12.30 -25.96
C THR A 313 -13.12 -11.14 -24.96
N PRO A 314 -12.30 -10.09 -25.15
CA PRO A 314 -12.23 -8.99 -24.19
C PRO A 314 -13.61 -8.33 -24.07
N THR A 315 -14.33 -8.63 -23.00
CA THR A 315 -15.30 -7.73 -22.41
C THR A 315 -14.47 -6.81 -21.50
N GLU A 316 -14.09 -5.58 -21.81
CA GLU A 316 -14.41 -4.64 -22.88
C GLU A 316 -13.32 -3.53 -22.82
N GLY A 317 -13.51 -2.41 -23.52
CA GLY A 317 -12.60 -1.26 -23.54
C GLY A 317 -12.26 -0.65 -22.17
N LYS A 318 -11.21 0.18 -22.16
CA LYS A 318 -10.69 0.95 -21.02
C LYS A 318 -11.82 1.59 -20.17
N VAL A 319 -11.59 1.73 -18.86
CA VAL A 319 -12.57 2.34 -17.94
C VAL A 319 -12.78 3.80 -18.33
N ARG A 320 -14.00 4.17 -18.70
CA ARG A 320 -14.33 5.57 -19.03
C ARG A 320 -14.78 6.32 -17.76
N PRO A 321 -13.96 7.22 -17.21
CA PRO A 321 -14.32 7.98 -16.03
C PRO A 321 -15.30 9.09 -16.41
N VAL A 322 -16.10 9.54 -15.45
CA VAL A 322 -16.90 10.77 -15.54
C VAL A 322 -15.98 11.97 -15.61
N ARG A 323 -14.93 11.96 -14.78
CA ARG A 323 -13.84 12.93 -14.77
C ARG A 323 -12.62 12.36 -14.06
N VAL A 324 -11.46 12.90 -14.36
CA VAL A 324 -10.23 12.67 -13.61
C VAL A 324 -10.12 13.75 -12.54
N ALA A 325 -10.19 13.38 -11.27
CA ALA A 325 -10.15 14.30 -10.13
C ALA A 325 -8.72 14.67 -9.72
N ALA A 326 -7.73 13.82 -10.00
CA ALA A 326 -6.32 14.08 -9.79
C ALA A 326 -5.46 13.17 -10.69
N ARG A 327 -4.25 13.61 -10.99
CA ARG A 327 -3.22 12.80 -11.67
C ARG A 327 -1.99 12.71 -10.77
N HIS A 328 -1.43 11.51 -10.65
CA HIS A 328 -0.17 11.29 -9.94
C HIS A 328 0.66 10.24 -10.69
N ALA A 329 1.76 10.69 -11.31
CA ALA A 329 2.57 9.89 -12.23
C ALA A 329 1.68 9.20 -13.30
N ASN A 330 1.70 7.86 -13.37
CA ASN A 330 0.91 7.08 -14.34
C ASN A 330 -0.45 6.65 -13.78
N GLU A 331 -0.93 7.24 -12.68
CA GLU A 331 -2.23 6.94 -12.10
C GLU A 331 -3.17 8.15 -12.14
N LEU A 332 -4.45 7.86 -12.37
CA LEU A 332 -5.54 8.81 -12.46
C LEU A 332 -6.52 8.51 -11.32
N MET A 333 -6.82 9.50 -10.48
CA MET A 333 -7.95 9.41 -9.57
C MET A 333 -9.23 9.63 -10.38
N CYS A 334 -9.87 8.54 -10.75
CA CYS A 334 -11.06 8.54 -11.59
C CYS A 334 -12.32 8.60 -10.74
N ILE A 335 -13.21 9.53 -11.07
CA ILE A 335 -14.60 9.48 -10.62
C ILE A 335 -15.37 8.67 -11.65
N ILE A 336 -15.94 7.55 -11.23
CA ILE A 336 -16.60 6.59 -12.10
C ILE A 336 -18.09 6.56 -11.74
N GLN A 337 -18.96 6.75 -12.74
CA GLN A 337 -20.40 6.65 -12.55
C GLN A 337 -20.80 5.17 -12.61
N ASN A 338 -21.39 4.67 -11.53
CA ASN A 338 -22.00 3.35 -11.50
C ASN A 338 -23.49 3.49 -11.19
N LEU A 339 -24.34 3.30 -12.21
CA LEU A 339 -25.81 3.33 -12.15
C LEU A 339 -26.39 4.57 -11.43
N GLU A 340 -26.33 4.63 -10.10
CA GLU A 340 -26.90 5.67 -9.23
C GLU A 340 -25.86 6.40 -8.34
N HIS A 341 -24.58 5.99 -8.34
CA HIS A 341 -23.54 6.57 -7.48
C HIS A 341 -22.24 6.90 -8.22
N GLN A 342 -21.53 7.91 -7.71
CA GLN A 342 -20.16 8.21 -8.11
C GLN A 342 -19.20 7.49 -7.15
N ASP A 343 -18.30 6.69 -7.71
CA ASP A 343 -17.22 6.02 -7.01
C ASP A 343 -15.90 6.72 -7.34
N VAL A 344 -14.96 6.75 -6.39
CA VAL A 344 -13.64 7.37 -6.57
C VAL A 344 -12.59 6.29 -6.48
N GLU A 345 -11.83 6.08 -7.56
CA GLU A 345 -10.80 5.05 -7.59
C GLU A 345 -9.57 5.56 -8.33
N TRP A 346 -8.40 5.30 -7.76
CA TRP A 346 -7.13 5.45 -8.49
C TRP A 346 -7.01 4.34 -9.52
N LEU A 347 -6.75 4.66 -10.78
CA LEU A 347 -6.59 3.70 -11.87
C LEU A 347 -5.31 4.03 -12.62
N ASP A 348 -4.60 3.01 -13.07
CA ASP A 348 -3.47 3.20 -13.99
C ASP A 348 -3.99 3.85 -15.29
N GLU A 349 -3.30 4.87 -15.80
CA GLU A 349 -3.67 5.59 -17.01
C GLU A 349 -3.84 4.66 -18.22
N SER A 350 -3.10 3.54 -18.27
CA SER A 350 -3.23 2.54 -19.33
C SER A 350 -4.59 1.83 -19.32
N ASP A 351 -5.27 1.81 -18.18
CA ASP A 351 -6.54 1.14 -17.95
C ASP A 351 -7.75 2.10 -18.07
N VAL A 352 -7.54 3.39 -18.39
CA VAL A 352 -8.56 4.45 -18.43
C VAL A 352 -8.75 5.04 -19.85
N ASP A 353 -10.01 5.20 -20.29
CA ASP A 353 -10.38 5.88 -21.53
C ASP A 353 -10.63 7.35 -21.24
N ILE A 354 -9.62 8.20 -21.47
CA ILE A 354 -9.71 9.63 -21.15
C ILE A 354 -10.69 10.31 -22.12
N PRO A 355 -11.78 10.94 -21.63
CA PRO A 355 -12.68 11.67 -22.50
C PRO A 355 -11.95 12.84 -23.19
N LYS A 356 -12.11 12.98 -24.51
CA LYS A 356 -11.49 14.06 -25.33
C LYS A 356 -11.82 15.49 -24.88
N SER A 357 -12.79 15.68 -23.99
CA SER A 357 -13.17 17.00 -23.45
C SER A 357 -12.25 17.50 -22.34
N ASP A 358 -11.42 16.65 -21.74
CA ASP A 358 -10.49 17.02 -20.67
C ASP A 358 -9.08 17.30 -21.20
N GLU A 359 -8.83 17.16 -22.52
CA GLU A 359 -7.56 17.58 -23.14
C GLU A 359 -7.36 19.11 -23.11
N SER A 360 -8.41 19.89 -22.84
CA SER A 360 -8.38 21.36 -22.85
C SER A 360 -8.22 22.03 -21.48
N GLU A 361 -8.09 21.27 -20.38
CA GLU A 361 -7.55 21.80 -19.12
C GLU A 361 -6.14 21.22 -18.92
N GLN A 362 -5.23 21.61 -19.82
CA GLN A 362 -3.79 21.50 -19.59
C GLN A 362 -3.39 22.47 -18.46
N THR A 363 -3.68 22.11 -17.22
CA THR A 363 -2.73 22.43 -16.15
C THR A 363 -1.64 21.37 -16.23
N HIS A 364 -0.56 21.74 -16.89
CA HIS A 364 0.76 21.23 -16.55
C HIS A 364 0.90 21.27 -15.02
N ASN A 365 0.63 20.17 -14.33
CA ASN A 365 1.25 19.90 -13.04
C ASN A 365 2.68 19.41 -13.33
N THR A 366 3.45 20.28 -13.98
CA THR A 366 4.91 20.23 -13.95
C THR A 366 5.27 21.43 -13.12
N GLU A 367 5.99 21.17 -12.02
CA GLU A 367 6.34 22.11 -10.97
C GLU A 367 5.15 22.49 -10.10
N GLN A 368 5.00 21.82 -8.95
CA GLN A 368 4.68 22.59 -7.76
C GLN A 368 5.75 23.68 -7.71
N GLN A 369 5.42 24.90 -8.12
CA GLN A 369 6.21 26.06 -7.76
C GLN A 369 6.38 25.96 -6.25
N SER A 370 7.60 25.66 -5.81
CA SER A 370 7.97 25.77 -4.41
C SER A 370 7.64 27.20 -4.03
N ASN A 371 6.59 27.39 -3.23
CA ASN A 371 6.31 28.70 -2.67
C ASN A 371 7.45 29.02 -1.72
N VAL A 372 8.50 29.66 -2.23
CA VAL A 372 9.57 30.21 -1.41
C VAL A 372 8.92 31.26 -0.53
N ILE A 373 8.95 31.03 0.79
CA ILE A 373 8.40 31.97 1.75
C ILE A 373 9.45 33.07 1.93
N ASP A 374 9.32 34.15 1.16
CA ASP A 374 10.24 35.30 1.24
C ASP A 374 10.02 36.15 2.51
N ASN A 375 8.83 36.07 3.12
CA ASN A 375 8.47 36.80 4.34
C ASN A 375 7.42 36.04 5.16
N LEU A 376 7.66 35.91 6.47
CA LEU A 376 6.82 35.19 7.43
C LEU A 376 5.52 35.95 7.78
N GLU A 377 5.53 37.28 7.77
CA GLU A 377 4.37 38.11 8.17
C GLU A 377 3.18 38.00 7.21
N SER A 378 3.44 37.76 5.92
CA SER A 378 2.37 37.62 4.91
C SER A 378 1.63 36.28 5.00
N TRP A 379 2.26 35.24 5.56
CA TRP A 379 1.70 33.89 5.65
C TRP A 379 0.99 33.59 6.97
N ILE A 380 1.34 34.29 8.06
CA ILE A 380 0.70 34.13 9.38
C ILE A 380 -0.68 34.82 9.43
N GLN A 381 -1.06 35.62 8.43
CA GLN A 381 -2.41 36.21 8.33
C GLN A 381 -3.46 35.18 7.88
N VAL A 382 -3.70 34.15 8.68
CA VAL A 382 -4.94 33.38 8.62
C VAL A 382 -5.76 33.71 9.85
N SER A 383 -6.82 34.48 9.62
CA SER A 383 -7.86 34.78 10.57
C SER A 383 -8.55 33.49 10.98
N TRP A 384 -8.17 32.92 12.12
CA TRP A 384 -9.05 32.03 12.86
C TRP A 384 -10.21 32.89 13.38
N THR A 385 -11.24 33.08 12.55
CA THR A 385 -12.53 33.55 13.06
C THR A 385 -13.11 32.41 13.87
N GLU A 386 -13.11 32.59 15.19
CA GLU A 386 -13.88 31.79 16.14
C GLU A 386 -15.37 31.89 15.78
N ASP A 387 -15.95 30.81 15.27
CA ASP A 387 -17.38 30.57 15.37
C ASP A 387 -17.59 29.25 16.12
N CYS A 388 -18.16 29.40 17.32
CA CYS A 388 -18.56 28.34 18.26
C CYS A 388 -19.82 27.59 17.80
#